data_AF-A0A7K0Q0S1-F1
#
_entry.id   AF-A0A7K0Q0S1-F1
#
_cell.length_a   1.000
_cell.length_b   1.000
_cell.length_c   1.000
_cell.angle_alpha   90.00
_cell.angle_beta   90.00
_cell.angle_gamma   90.00
#
_symmetry.space_group_name_H-M   'P 1'
#
loop_
_entity.id
_entity.type
_entity.pdbx_description
1 polymer ?
#
loop_
_entity_poly.entity_id
_entity_poly.type
_entity_poly.pdbx_seq_one_letter_code
_entity_poly.pdbx_strand_id
1 'polypeptide(L)'
;MTADPNCGVAHGDAADPVTDRVLVAVFASPVAAALLRLGAECGYAPVLVEPGDREVDGLPAGTTRLTAVPAEPHADVVVCDHHRDELGEVLRDALATSTRWIGLMGNPRHEGPHVAALAALGVPPAEVARVHRP
;
A
#
# COMPACT_ATOMS: atom_id res chain seq x y z
N MET A 1 -16.98 12.41 35.68
CA MET A 1 -16.18 12.44 34.44
C MET A 1 -16.63 11.28 33.58
N THR A 2 -17.44 11.56 32.57
CA THR A 2 -17.85 10.57 31.56
C THR A 2 -16.65 10.35 30.64
N ALA A 3 -16.16 9.10 30.57
CA ALA A 3 -15.06 8.75 29.68
C ALA A 3 -15.45 9.03 28.22
N ASP A 4 -14.51 9.57 27.46
CA ASP A 4 -14.66 9.83 26.03
C ASP A 4 -14.96 8.49 25.30
N PRO A 5 -16.03 8.39 24.50
CA PRO A 5 -16.35 7.17 23.76
C PRO A 5 -15.24 6.72 22.79
N ASN A 6 -14.29 7.57 22.44
CA ASN A 6 -13.14 7.23 21.60
C ASN A 6 -11.91 6.73 22.39
N CYS A 7 -11.95 6.75 23.72
CA CYS A 7 -10.80 6.38 24.56
C CYS A 7 -10.43 4.90 24.40
N GLY A 8 -11.42 4.00 24.27
CA GLY A 8 -11.18 2.57 24.08
C GLY A 8 -10.41 2.24 22.78
N VAL A 9 -10.73 2.93 21.67
CA VAL A 9 -10.04 2.75 20.39
C VAL A 9 -8.58 3.21 20.46
N ALA A 10 -8.31 4.31 21.17
CA ALA A 10 -6.95 4.80 21.41
C ALA A 10 -6.14 3.90 22.36
N HIS A 11 -6.80 3.06 23.15
CA HIS A 11 -6.20 2.12 24.10
C HIS A 11 -6.20 0.66 23.62
N GLY A 12 -6.58 0.40 22.37
CA GLY A 12 -6.45 -0.92 21.75
C GLY A 12 -7.65 -1.85 21.95
N ASP A 13 -8.78 -1.37 22.48
CA ASP A 13 -10.05 -2.09 22.41
C ASP A 13 -10.60 -2.01 20.97
N ALA A 14 -9.92 -2.68 20.04
CA ALA A 14 -10.39 -2.87 18.68
C ALA A 14 -11.37 -4.04 18.61
N ALA A 15 -12.41 -3.91 17.79
CA ALA A 15 -13.28 -5.01 17.39
C ALA A 15 -12.44 -6.22 16.90
N ASP A 16 -13.04 -7.42 16.96
CA ASP A 16 -12.40 -8.69 16.60
C ASP A 16 -11.48 -8.53 15.37
N PRO A 17 -10.24 -9.05 15.43
CA PRO A 17 -9.29 -8.90 14.35
C PRO A 17 -9.90 -9.46 13.07
N VAL A 18 -9.98 -8.62 12.03
CA VAL A 18 -10.20 -9.12 10.68
C VAL A 18 -8.94 -9.92 10.35
N THR A 19 -9.04 -11.24 10.41
CA THR A 19 -7.90 -12.17 10.31
C THR A 19 -7.22 -12.17 8.94
N ASP A 20 -7.79 -11.46 7.96
CA ASP A 20 -7.43 -11.55 6.55
C ASP A 20 -6.93 -10.21 5.98
N ARG A 21 -6.46 -9.28 6.82
CA ARG A 21 -5.93 -8.00 6.34
C ARG A 21 -4.55 -8.20 5.71
N VAL A 22 -4.41 -7.82 4.44
CA VAL A 22 -3.14 -7.92 3.70
C VAL A 22 -2.56 -6.52 3.51
N LEU A 23 -1.29 -6.33 3.85
CA LEU A 23 -0.56 -5.10 3.55
C LEU A 23 0.44 -5.38 2.44
N VAL A 24 0.21 -4.77 1.29
CA VAL A 24 1.06 -4.89 0.10
C VAL A 24 1.93 -3.64 0.01
N ALA A 25 3.24 -3.77 0.23
CA ALA A 25 4.20 -2.72 -0.08
C ALA A 25 4.77 -2.94 -1.49
N VAL A 26 4.72 -1.92 -2.33
CA VAL A 26 5.22 -1.95 -3.70
C VAL A 26 6.56 -1.21 -3.76
N PHE A 27 7.50 -1.82 -4.49
CA PHE A 27 8.90 -1.46 -4.64
C PHE A 27 9.74 -1.76 -3.40
N ALA A 28 10.73 -2.64 -3.58
CA ALA A 28 11.71 -3.00 -2.58
C ALA A 28 12.50 -1.76 -2.15
N SER A 29 12.29 -1.34 -0.90
CA SER A 29 12.89 -0.14 -0.32
C SER A 29 12.94 -0.25 1.21
N PRO A 30 13.86 0.46 1.89
CA PRO A 30 13.87 0.51 3.35
C PRO A 30 12.53 0.97 3.95
N VAL A 31 11.80 1.82 3.22
CA VAL A 31 10.46 2.28 3.60
C VAL A 31 9.43 1.15 3.53
N ALA A 32 9.43 0.35 2.45
CA ALA A 32 8.60 -0.85 2.33
C ALA A 32 8.89 -1.84 3.47
N ALA A 33 10.17 -2.09 3.79
CA ALA A 33 10.52 -2.99 4.89
C ALA A 33 10.04 -2.47 6.25
N ALA A 34 10.22 -1.18 6.54
CA ALA A 34 9.72 -0.57 7.77
C ALA A 34 8.20 -0.63 7.87
N LEU A 35 7.50 -0.30 6.78
CA LEU A 35 6.04 -0.35 6.69
C LEU A 35 5.51 -1.76 6.94
N LEU A 36 6.09 -2.78 6.29
CA LEU A 36 5.67 -4.17 6.45
C LEU A 36 5.91 -4.70 7.86
N ARG A 37 7.00 -4.30 8.53
CA ARG A 37 7.22 -4.65 9.94
C ARG A 37 6.12 -4.09 10.84
N LEU A 38 5.81 -2.80 10.71
CA LEU A 38 4.72 -2.17 11.47
C LEU A 38 3.37 -2.81 11.14
N GLY A 39 3.11 -3.11 9.86
CA GLY A 39 1.92 -3.80 9.44
C GLY A 39 1.77 -5.18 10.10
N ALA A 40 2.85 -5.97 10.11
CA ALA A 40 2.86 -7.28 10.76
C ALA A 40 2.61 -7.18 12.27
N GLU A 41 3.20 -6.18 12.95
CA GLU A 41 2.92 -5.89 14.37
C GLU A 41 1.46 -5.47 14.61
N CYS A 42 0.82 -4.85 13.62
CA CYS A 42 -0.62 -4.52 13.63
C CYS A 42 -1.53 -5.66 13.13
N GLY A 43 -1.00 -6.85 12.87
CA GLY A 43 -1.77 -8.03 12.45
C GLY A 43 -2.07 -8.13 10.96
N TYR A 44 -1.38 -7.38 10.09
CA TYR A 44 -1.48 -7.55 8.64
C TYR A 44 -0.58 -8.70 8.15
N ALA A 45 -1.05 -9.47 7.17
CA ALA A 45 -0.20 -10.35 6.39
C ALA A 45 0.71 -9.52 5.46
N PRO A 46 2.05 -9.59 5.58
CA PRO A 46 2.95 -8.74 4.82
C PRO A 46 3.23 -9.31 3.43
N VAL A 47 3.07 -8.48 2.40
CA VAL A 47 3.38 -8.79 1.00
C VAL A 47 4.29 -7.70 0.44
N LEU A 48 5.41 -8.09 -0.17
CA LEU A 48 6.27 -7.21 -0.95
C LEU A 48 6.05 -7.49 -2.44
N VAL A 49 5.72 -6.45 -3.21
CA VAL A 49 5.70 -6.49 -4.67
C VAL A 49 6.91 -5.74 -5.21
N GLU A 50 7.81 -6.44 -5.90
CA GLU A 50 8.93 -5.84 -6.63
C GLU A 50 8.95 -6.42 -8.05
N PRO A 51 8.57 -5.65 -9.08
CA PRO A 51 8.57 -6.12 -10.46
C PRO A 51 9.98 -6.26 -11.06
N GLY A 52 10.98 -5.59 -10.49
CA GLY A 52 12.38 -5.70 -10.87
C GLY A 52 13.15 -6.73 -10.04
N ASP A 53 14.47 -6.58 -9.98
CA ASP A 53 15.40 -7.47 -9.26
C ASP A 53 15.92 -6.85 -7.95
N ARG A 54 15.33 -5.73 -7.51
CA ARG A 54 15.82 -5.00 -6.34
C ARG A 54 15.59 -5.81 -5.06
N GLU A 55 16.67 -6.02 -4.32
CA GLU A 55 16.60 -6.63 -2.99
C GLU A 55 16.44 -5.60 -1.89
N VAL A 56 15.87 -6.05 -0.78
CA VAL A 56 15.71 -5.24 0.44
C VAL A 56 15.80 -6.16 1.66
N ASP A 57 16.56 -5.69 2.65
CA ASP A 57 16.73 -6.35 3.93
C ASP A 57 15.69 -5.91 4.96
N GLY A 58 15.59 -6.67 6.06
CA GLY A 58 14.80 -6.28 7.23
C GLY A 58 13.29 -6.43 7.06
N LEU A 59 12.85 -7.18 6.05
CA LEU A 59 11.47 -7.64 5.93
C LEU A 59 11.07 -8.50 7.14
N PRO A 60 9.82 -8.41 7.62
CA PRO A 60 9.35 -9.30 8.68
C PRO A 60 9.32 -10.77 8.18
N ALA A 61 9.50 -11.71 9.11
CA ALA A 61 9.39 -13.13 8.81
C ALA A 61 8.02 -13.45 8.20
N GLY A 62 7.98 -14.36 7.22
CA GLY A 62 6.74 -14.73 6.53
C GLY A 62 6.28 -13.73 5.47
N THR A 63 7.08 -12.70 5.13
CA THR A 63 6.76 -11.82 4.00
C THR A 63 6.66 -12.60 2.69
N THR A 64 5.49 -12.54 2.06
CA THR A 64 5.29 -13.08 0.71
C THR A 64 5.87 -12.11 -0.31
N ARG A 65 6.66 -12.61 -1.28
CA ARG A 65 7.27 -11.80 -2.34
C ARG A 65 6.63 -12.10 -3.67
N LEU A 66 6.17 -11.07 -4.36
CA LEU A 66 5.50 -11.13 -5.66
C LEU A 66 6.14 -10.14 -6.62
N THR A 67 5.90 -10.33 -7.91
CA THR A 67 6.30 -9.39 -8.96
C THR A 67 5.14 -8.53 -9.47
N ALA A 68 3.90 -8.85 -9.06
CA ALA A 68 2.69 -8.13 -9.43
C ALA A 68 1.75 -8.01 -8.22
N VAL A 69 0.90 -6.98 -8.23
CA VAL A 69 -0.09 -6.74 -7.17
C VAL A 69 -1.14 -7.86 -7.17
N PRO A 70 -1.39 -8.53 -6.02
CA PRO A 70 -2.36 -9.60 -5.95
C PRO A 70 -3.78 -9.05 -6.06
N ALA A 71 -4.68 -9.82 -6.69
CA ALA A 71 -6.11 -9.53 -6.72
C ALA A 71 -6.79 -9.96 -5.41
N GLU A 72 -6.41 -9.32 -4.30
CA GLU A 72 -6.89 -9.62 -2.95
C GLU A 72 -7.87 -8.53 -2.47
N PRO A 73 -9.17 -8.81 -2.32
CA PRO A 73 -10.17 -7.83 -1.93
C PRO A 73 -9.89 -7.10 -0.61
N HIS A 74 -9.15 -7.73 0.31
CA HIS A 74 -8.83 -7.16 1.62
C HIS A 74 -7.45 -6.48 1.69
N ALA A 75 -6.76 -6.35 0.56
CA ALA A 75 -5.44 -5.74 0.52
C ALA A 75 -5.48 -4.21 0.57
N ASP A 76 -4.60 -3.64 1.39
CA ASP A 76 -4.17 -2.25 1.30
C ASP A 76 -2.82 -2.20 0.57
N VAL A 77 -2.77 -1.49 -0.55
CA VAL A 77 -1.57 -1.35 -1.37
C VAL A 77 -0.90 -0.01 -1.07
N VAL A 78 0.39 -0.02 -0.75
CA VAL A 78 1.19 1.18 -0.55
C VAL A 78 2.37 1.17 -1.50
N VAL A 79 2.40 2.13 -2.42
CA VAL A 79 3.54 2.34 -3.32
C VAL A 79 4.58 3.20 -2.63
N CYS A 80 5.74 2.61 -2.35
CA CYS A 80 6.77 3.18 -1.48
C CYS A 80 7.83 3.99 -2.23
N ASP A 81 7.79 4.02 -3.56
CA ASP A 81 8.71 4.79 -4.41
C ASP A 81 7.93 5.39 -5.60
N HIS A 82 7.95 6.72 -5.75
CA HIS A 82 7.25 7.42 -6.80
C HIS A 82 8.17 7.86 -7.96
N HIS A 83 9.45 7.45 -7.95
CA HIS A 83 10.41 7.79 -9.00
C HIS A 83 10.73 6.61 -9.94
N ARG A 84 10.00 5.50 -9.81
CA ARG A 84 10.18 4.29 -10.63
C ARG A 84 9.54 4.44 -12.00
N ASP A 85 10.20 3.95 -13.03
CA ASP A 85 9.69 3.92 -14.40
C ASP A 85 8.42 3.05 -14.48
N GLU A 86 8.38 1.99 -13.67
CA GLU A 86 7.26 1.04 -13.59
C GLU A 86 6.04 1.59 -12.83
N LEU A 87 6.11 2.80 -12.24
CA LEU A 87 5.07 3.36 -11.38
C LEU A 87 3.69 3.36 -12.04
N GLY A 88 3.61 3.80 -13.30
CA GLY A 88 2.35 3.88 -14.03
C GLY A 88 1.71 2.50 -14.23
N GLU A 89 2.52 1.52 -14.63
CA GLU A 89 2.04 0.16 -14.91
C GLU A 89 1.58 -0.55 -13.64
N VAL A 90 2.36 -0.45 -12.57
CA VAL A 90 1.99 -1.07 -11.30
C VAL A 90 0.71 -0.47 -10.72
N LEU A 91 0.55 0.86 -10.79
CA LEU A 91 -0.69 1.50 -10.33
C LEU A 91 -1.89 1.17 -11.21
N ARG A 92 -1.73 1.11 -12.54
CA ARG A 92 -2.79 0.66 -13.46
C ARG A 92 -3.25 -0.74 -13.08
N ASP A 93 -2.31 -1.64 -12.87
CA ASP A 93 -2.62 -3.04 -12.57
C ASP A 93 -3.27 -3.18 -11.19
N ALA A 94 -2.80 -2.42 -10.19
CA ALA A 94 -3.44 -2.34 -8.87
C ALA A 94 -4.88 -1.83 -8.96
N LEU A 95 -5.14 -0.76 -9.72
CA LEU A 95 -6.47 -0.18 -9.92
C LEU A 95 -7.45 -1.15 -10.59
N ALA A 96 -6.95 -2.06 -11.44
CA ALA A 96 -7.72 -3.10 -12.10
C ALA A 96 -8.11 -4.25 -11.16
N THR A 97 -7.54 -4.33 -9.95
CA THR A 97 -7.91 -5.32 -8.93
C THR A 97 -9.06 -4.84 -8.05
N SER A 98 -9.62 -5.78 -7.26
CA SER A 98 -10.59 -5.49 -6.21
C SER A 98 -9.98 -5.03 -4.88
N THR A 99 -8.71 -4.59 -4.86
CA THR A 99 -8.03 -4.18 -3.62
C THR A 99 -8.80 -3.08 -2.89
N ARG A 100 -8.79 -3.14 -1.56
CA ARG A 100 -9.58 -2.24 -0.70
C ARG A 100 -9.13 -0.79 -0.78
N TRP A 101 -7.82 -0.56 -0.82
CA TRP A 101 -7.24 0.77 -0.72
C TRP A 101 -5.88 0.86 -1.42
N ILE A 102 -5.57 2.01 -2.03
CA ILE A 102 -4.30 2.26 -2.72
C ILE A 102 -3.73 3.62 -2.28
N GLY A 103 -2.52 3.60 -1.72
CA GLY A 103 -1.75 4.77 -1.35
C GLY A 103 -0.45 4.89 -2.13
N LEU A 104 -0.04 6.12 -2.41
CA LEU A 104 1.25 6.45 -2.99
C LEU A 104 2.01 7.39 -2.06
N MET A 105 3.20 6.97 -1.62
CA MET A 105 4.08 7.83 -0.85
C MET A 105 4.59 8.98 -1.72
N GLY A 106 4.52 10.20 -1.20
CA GLY A 106 4.91 11.40 -1.93
C GLY A 106 4.92 12.65 -1.05
N ASN A 107 5.21 13.79 -1.68
CA ASN A 107 5.24 15.09 -1.03
C ASN A 107 3.98 15.89 -1.41
N PRO A 108 3.17 16.38 -0.45
CA PRO A 108 1.92 17.12 -0.71
C PRO A 108 2.09 18.36 -1.58
N ARG A 109 3.30 18.91 -1.65
CA ARG A 109 3.61 20.15 -2.38
C ARG A 109 3.79 19.96 -3.88
N HIS A 110 3.80 18.72 -4.37
CA HIS A 110 4.04 18.41 -5.78
C HIS A 110 2.94 17.52 -6.33
N GLU A 111 2.50 17.77 -7.56
CA GLU A 111 1.63 16.84 -8.27
C GLU A 111 2.31 15.47 -8.38
N GLY A 112 1.51 14.41 -8.27
CA GLY A 112 2.04 13.06 -8.31
C GLY A 112 2.46 12.63 -9.71
N PRO A 113 3.65 12.04 -9.88
CA PRO A 113 4.08 11.55 -11.19
C PRO A 113 3.12 10.48 -11.76
N HIS A 114 2.40 9.77 -10.89
CA HIS A 114 1.36 8.82 -11.28
C HIS A 114 0.22 9.44 -12.11
N VAL A 115 -0.12 10.72 -11.95
CA VAL A 115 -1.25 11.32 -12.68
C VAL A 115 -0.96 11.32 -14.18
N ALA A 116 0.19 11.86 -14.57
CA ALA A 116 0.62 11.87 -15.96
C ALA A 116 0.90 10.45 -16.49
N ALA A 117 1.53 9.60 -15.68
CA ALA A 117 1.84 8.22 -16.07
C ALA A 117 0.58 7.39 -16.33
N LEU A 118 -0.42 7.46 -15.46
CA LEU A 118 -1.69 6.75 -15.60
C LEU A 118 -2.53 7.32 -16.76
N ALA A 119 -2.52 8.64 -16.97
CA ALA A 119 -3.17 9.25 -18.12
C ALA A 119 -2.56 8.77 -19.45
N ALA A 120 -1.23 8.65 -19.53
CA ALA A 120 -0.55 8.11 -20.71
C ALA A 120 -0.90 6.63 -20.98
N LEU A 121 -1.26 5.88 -19.95
CA LEU A 121 -1.75 4.50 -20.03
C LEU A 121 -3.26 4.39 -20.26
N GLY A 122 -3.97 5.51 -20.43
CA GLY A 122 -5.41 5.53 -20.71
C GLY A 122 -6.29 5.26 -19.49
N VAL A 123 -5.76 5.36 -18.26
CA VAL A 123 -6.54 5.15 -17.04
C VAL A 123 -7.48 6.34 -16.83
N PRO A 124 -8.81 6.11 -16.65
CA PRO A 124 -9.77 7.20 -16.47
C PRO A 124 -9.48 8.05 -15.23
N PRO A 125 -9.74 9.38 -15.25
CA PRO A 125 -9.51 10.24 -14.09
C PRO A 125 -10.23 9.80 -12.81
N ALA A 126 -11.41 9.17 -12.93
CA ALA A 126 -12.15 8.61 -11.80
C ALA A 126 -11.39 7.46 -11.12
N GLU A 127 -10.66 6.66 -11.88
CA GLU A 127 -9.80 5.59 -11.34
C GLU A 127 -8.53 6.18 -10.72
N VAL A 128 -7.91 7.17 -11.37
CA VAL A 128 -6.75 7.89 -10.80
C VAL A 128 -7.09 8.51 -9.43
N ALA A 129 -8.31 9.03 -9.26
CA ALA A 129 -8.78 9.61 -8.01
C ALA A 129 -8.90 8.59 -6.84
N ARG A 130 -8.86 7.28 -7.10
CA ARG A 130 -8.81 6.23 -6.06
C ARG A 130 -7.41 6.10 -5.44
N VAL A 131 -6.38 6.69 -6.03
CA VAL A 131 -5.01 6.69 -5.49
C VAL A 131 -4.88 7.79 -4.45
N HIS A 132 -4.68 7.38 -3.20
CA HIS A 132 -4.49 8.30 -2.08
C HIS A 132 -3.05 8.78 -1.98
N ARG A 133 -2.86 10.08 -1.81
CA ARG A 133 -1.54 10.68 -1.62
C ARG A 133 -1.60 11.75 -0.52
N PRO A 134 -0.48 12.03 0.17
CA PRO A 134 -0.32 13.24 0.96
C PRO A 134 -0.52 14.50 0.12
#